data_AF-A0A7S4SN64-F1
#
_entry.id   AF-A0A7S4SN64-F1
#
_cell.length_a   1.000
_cell.length_b   1.000
_cell.length_c   1.000
_cell.angle_alpha   90.00
_cell.angle_beta   90.00
_cell.angle_gamma   90.00
#
_symmetry.space_group_name_H-M   'P 1'
#
loop_
_entity.id
_entity.type
_entity.pdbx_description
1 polymer ?
#
loop_
_entity_poly.entity_id
_entity_poly.type
_entity_poly.pdbx_seq_one_letter_code
_entity_poly.pdbx_strand_id
1 'polypeptide(L)'
;WRTKPEQSSPRRGGAGGAVMAVPPQEFGNGEFDDNHGLARMSTSAQMAMVKEGAIQVPIAWFATACCCFWIPMLCFFAAANVLSNCEEDISTFLRVYGLVGVLLVPCMQTLIVAAAFAGNRFCFKFAGRLHVVTALGQLVMVIVGWVFWGGTSEVACYHGDGFHEHADINPRTLLLVWLVLGTVGSSCFLFGVCAQAAGLSAGGGSVHPG
;
A
#
# COMPACT_ATOMS: atom_id res chain seq x y z
N TRP A 1 -58.75 -10.77 21.05
CA TRP A 1 -58.73 -11.52 19.79
C TRP A 1 -57.65 -11.00 18.86
N ARG A 2 -56.40 -11.44 19.07
CA ARG A 2 -55.33 -11.37 18.06
C ARG A 2 -54.32 -12.45 18.43
N THR A 3 -54.48 -13.61 17.80
CA THR A 3 -53.66 -14.81 17.98
C THR A 3 -52.26 -14.56 17.41
N LYS A 4 -51.22 -14.88 18.20
CA LYS A 4 -49.82 -14.90 17.75
C LYS A 4 -49.60 -16.10 16.83
N PRO A 5 -48.88 -15.98 15.71
CA PRO A 5 -48.45 -17.14 14.95
C PRO A 5 -47.30 -17.86 15.68
N GLU A 6 -47.43 -19.18 15.64
CA GLU A 6 -46.60 -20.22 16.21
C GLU A 6 -45.21 -20.25 15.54
N GLN A 7 -44.17 -20.23 16.36
CA GLN A 7 -42.78 -20.25 15.91
C GLN A 7 -42.35 -21.71 15.76
N SER A 8 -42.42 -22.24 14.54
CA SER A 8 -41.98 -23.58 14.21
C SER A 8 -40.45 -23.63 14.09
N SER A 9 -39.84 -24.41 14.98
CA SER A 9 -38.41 -24.70 15.02
C SER A 9 -38.02 -25.65 13.88
N PRO A 10 -37.01 -25.33 13.03
CA PRO A 10 -36.52 -26.28 12.05
C PRO A 10 -35.64 -27.34 12.73
N ARG A 11 -36.08 -28.58 12.60
CA ARG A 11 -35.35 -29.81 12.98
C ARG A 11 -33.98 -29.83 12.29
N ARG A 12 -32.92 -30.00 13.09
CA ARG A 12 -31.63 -30.55 12.64
C ARG A 12 -31.88 -31.94 12.05
N GLY A 13 -31.78 -32.06 10.75
CA GLY A 13 -31.81 -33.32 10.03
C GLY A 13 -30.56 -33.46 9.18
N GLY A 14 -29.84 -34.56 9.38
CA GLY A 14 -29.12 -35.25 8.32
C GLY A 14 -27.74 -34.73 7.97
N ALA A 15 -26.72 -35.35 8.57
CA ALA A 15 -25.45 -35.56 7.89
C ALA A 15 -25.71 -36.36 6.60
N GLY A 16 -25.55 -35.69 5.46
CA GLY A 16 -25.59 -36.31 4.14
C GLY A 16 -24.63 -35.52 3.26
N GLY A 17 -23.46 -36.11 2.99
CA GLY A 17 -22.49 -35.55 2.06
C GLY A 17 -23.08 -35.50 0.66
N ALA A 18 -23.71 -34.40 0.31
CA ALA A 18 -24.00 -34.05 -1.05
C ALA A 18 -22.70 -33.52 -1.65
N VAL A 19 -21.98 -34.40 -2.35
CA VAL A 19 -21.02 -33.99 -3.37
C VAL A 19 -21.80 -33.09 -4.32
N MET A 20 -21.54 -31.78 -4.28
CA MET A 20 -22.09 -30.87 -5.28
C MET A 20 -21.53 -31.32 -6.62
N ALA A 21 -22.38 -31.98 -7.40
CA ALA A 21 -22.14 -32.17 -8.82
C ALA A 21 -22.01 -30.77 -9.42
N VAL A 22 -20.76 -30.38 -9.70
CA VAL A 22 -20.46 -29.22 -10.53
C VAL A 22 -21.18 -29.49 -11.84
N PRO A 23 -22.15 -28.65 -12.25
CA PRO A 23 -22.80 -28.83 -13.54
C PRO A 23 -21.71 -28.81 -14.62
N PRO A 24 -21.79 -29.67 -15.64
CA PRO A 24 -20.85 -29.62 -16.75
C PRO A 24 -20.85 -28.20 -17.29
N GLN A 25 -19.70 -27.52 -17.20
CA GLN A 25 -19.48 -26.32 -17.97
C GLN A 25 -19.61 -26.75 -19.42
N GLU A 26 -20.71 -26.35 -20.07
CA GLU A 26 -20.77 -26.26 -21.51
C GLU A 26 -19.63 -25.32 -21.92
N PHE A 27 -18.49 -25.91 -22.29
CA PHE A 27 -17.53 -25.28 -23.18
C PHE A 27 -18.25 -25.13 -24.51
N GLY A 28 -19.11 -24.12 -24.58
CA GLY A 28 -19.62 -23.62 -25.84
C GLY A 28 -18.40 -23.31 -26.70
N ASN A 29 -18.41 -23.83 -27.92
CA ASN A 29 -17.48 -23.46 -28.99
C ASN A 29 -17.75 -22.02 -29.40
N GLY A 30 -17.57 -21.09 -28.45
CA GLY A 30 -17.62 -19.67 -28.66
C GLY A 30 -16.47 -19.33 -29.58
N GLU A 31 -16.83 -19.07 -30.82
CA GLU A 31 -16.07 -18.31 -31.80
C GLU A 31 -15.17 -17.31 -31.06
N PHE A 32 -13.87 -17.58 -31.07
CA PHE A 32 -12.86 -16.73 -30.47
C PHE A 32 -12.77 -15.49 -31.34
N ASP A 33 -13.67 -14.55 -31.07
CA ASP A 33 -13.72 -13.26 -31.73
C ASP A 33 -12.47 -12.48 -31.25
N ASP A 34 -11.38 -12.65 -31.98
CA ASP A 34 -10.04 -12.03 -31.78
C ASP A 34 -10.08 -10.48 -31.78
N ASN A 35 -11.27 -9.88 -31.87
CA ASN A 35 -11.55 -8.46 -31.76
C ASN A 35 -12.21 -8.06 -30.43
N HIS A 36 -11.95 -8.78 -29.34
CA HIS A 36 -12.12 -8.20 -28.00
C HIS A 36 -11.05 -7.12 -27.76
N GLY A 37 -11.15 -6.03 -28.52
CA GLY A 37 -10.44 -4.79 -28.28
C GLY A 37 -10.59 -4.44 -26.81
N LEU A 38 -9.45 -4.16 -26.16
CA LEU A 38 -9.29 -3.82 -24.75
C LEU A 38 -10.41 -2.88 -24.27
N ALA A 39 -11.53 -3.47 -23.87
CA ALA A 39 -12.72 -2.71 -23.54
C ALA A 39 -12.43 -1.98 -22.24
N ARG A 40 -12.48 -0.65 -22.27
CA ARG A 40 -12.28 0.17 -21.08
C ARG A 40 -13.28 -0.25 -20.01
N MET A 41 -12.76 -0.79 -18.90
CA MET A 41 -13.58 -1.09 -17.74
C MET A 41 -14.20 0.21 -17.22
N SER A 42 -15.53 0.23 -17.10
CA SER A 42 -16.23 1.40 -16.57
C SER A 42 -15.77 1.72 -15.14
N THR A 43 -15.69 3.00 -14.76
CA THR A 43 -15.30 3.39 -13.40
C THR A 43 -16.22 2.77 -12.34
N SER A 44 -17.50 2.55 -12.66
CA SER A 44 -18.44 1.81 -11.81
C SER A 44 -18.03 0.35 -11.59
N ALA A 45 -17.58 -0.35 -12.64
CA ALA A 45 -17.09 -1.72 -12.52
C ALA A 45 -15.78 -1.77 -11.72
N GLN A 46 -14.86 -0.83 -11.93
CA GLN A 46 -13.64 -0.71 -11.12
C GLN A 46 -13.95 -0.48 -9.64
N MET A 47 -14.89 0.41 -9.32
CA MET A 47 -15.32 0.63 -7.93
C MET A 47 -15.97 -0.62 -7.31
N ALA A 48 -16.74 -1.40 -8.08
CA ALA A 48 -17.32 -2.65 -7.61
C ALA A 48 -16.24 -3.68 -7.26
N MET A 49 -15.24 -3.86 -8.13
CA MET A 49 -14.10 -4.75 -7.87
C MET A 49 -13.32 -4.33 -6.62
N VAL A 50 -13.09 -3.02 -6.41
CA VAL A 50 -12.42 -2.52 -5.20
C VAL A 50 -13.23 -2.79 -3.93
N LYS A 51 -14.56 -2.73 -4.01
CA LYS A 51 -15.44 -3.07 -2.87
C LYS A 51 -15.39 -4.56 -2.52
N GLU A 52 -15.33 -5.44 -3.52
CA GLU A 52 -15.14 -6.87 -3.31
C GLU A 52 -13.79 -7.16 -2.63
N GLY A 53 -12.76 -6.40 -2.99
CA GLY A 53 -11.44 -6.44 -2.36
C GLY A 53 -11.33 -5.75 -0.99
N ALA A 54 -12.40 -5.19 -0.42
CA ALA A 54 -12.32 -4.37 0.79
C ALA A 54 -11.73 -5.11 2.01
N ILE A 55 -11.86 -6.44 2.05
CA ILE A 55 -11.28 -7.29 3.11
C ILE A 55 -9.74 -7.24 3.11
N GLN A 56 -9.11 -6.85 2.01
CA GLN A 56 -7.66 -6.73 1.92
C GLN A 56 -7.13 -5.57 2.78
N VAL A 57 -7.93 -4.53 3.04
CA VAL A 57 -7.50 -3.37 3.85
C VAL A 57 -7.18 -3.75 5.31
N PRO A 58 -8.09 -4.36 6.09
CA PRO A 58 -7.75 -4.77 7.46
C PRO A 58 -6.63 -5.81 7.49
N ILE A 59 -6.54 -6.69 6.49
CA ILE A 59 -5.43 -7.64 6.36
C ILE A 59 -4.11 -6.89 6.15
N ALA A 60 -4.08 -5.87 5.29
CA ALA A 60 -2.91 -5.05 5.05
C ALA A 60 -2.49 -4.30 6.32
N TRP A 61 -3.43 -3.67 7.04
CA TRP A 61 -3.13 -3.02 8.34
C TRP A 61 -2.55 -4.00 9.36
N PHE A 62 -3.15 -5.18 9.48
CA PHE A 62 -2.67 -6.22 10.39
C PHE A 62 -1.28 -6.72 9.98
N ALA A 63 -1.06 -6.99 8.71
CA ALA A 63 0.24 -7.41 8.18
C ALA A 63 1.31 -6.33 8.40
N THR A 64 0.99 -5.06 8.14
CA THR A 64 1.89 -3.93 8.41
C THR A 64 2.21 -3.82 9.90
N ALA A 65 1.21 -3.95 10.78
CA ALA A 65 1.41 -3.91 12.22
C ALA A 65 2.24 -5.10 12.72
N CYS A 66 2.05 -6.31 12.19
CA CYS A 66 2.79 -7.49 12.65
C CYS A 66 4.21 -7.56 12.06
N CYS A 67 4.38 -7.24 10.78
CA CYS A 67 5.64 -7.44 10.06
C CYS A 67 6.55 -6.19 10.07
N CYS A 68 5.99 -4.99 10.24
CA CYS A 68 6.72 -3.74 10.03
C CYS A 68 6.72 -2.80 11.25
N PHE A 69 6.11 -3.15 12.39
CA PHE A 69 6.08 -2.26 13.57
C PHE A 69 7.46 -1.91 14.13
N TRP A 70 8.44 -2.80 13.94
CA TRP A 70 9.81 -2.60 14.43
C TRP A 70 10.54 -1.52 13.63
N ILE A 71 10.12 -1.23 12.39
CA ILE A 71 10.81 -0.25 11.52
C ILE A 71 10.75 1.15 12.11
N PRO A 72 9.56 1.73 12.44
CA PRO A 72 9.50 3.01 13.11
C PRO A 72 10.26 2.97 14.43
N MET A 73 10.13 1.89 15.21
CA MET A 73 10.82 1.75 16.50
C MET A 73 12.33 1.92 16.37
N LEU A 74 12.99 1.26 15.41
CA LEU A 74 14.42 1.43 15.16
C LEU A 74 14.76 2.87 14.74
N CYS A 75 13.96 3.49 13.86
CA CYS A 75 14.18 4.88 13.45
C CYS A 75 14.03 5.85 14.62
N PHE A 76 13.09 5.62 15.54
CA PHE A 76 12.92 6.44 16.75
C PHE A 76 14.08 6.26 17.73
N PHE A 77 14.59 5.04 17.93
CA PHE A 77 15.77 4.80 18.77
C PHE A 77 17.03 5.42 18.17
N ALA A 78 17.26 5.25 16.87
CA ALA A 78 18.34 5.93 16.18
C ALA A 78 18.23 7.46 16.29
N ALA A 79 17.02 8.02 16.11
CA ALA A 79 16.79 9.45 16.24
C ALA A 79 17.02 9.98 17.66
N ALA A 80 16.84 9.15 18.69
CA ALA A 80 17.16 9.50 20.07
C ALA A 80 18.68 9.53 20.34
N ASN A 81 19.47 8.82 19.53
CA ASN A 81 20.93 8.76 19.63
C ASN A 81 21.66 9.85 18.82
N VAL A 82 20.92 10.69 18.10
CA VAL A 82 21.51 11.84 17.39
C VAL A 82 21.89 12.92 18.39
N LEU A 83 23.15 13.37 18.35
CA LEU A 83 23.58 14.46 19.23
C LEU A 83 22.97 15.81 18.84
N SER A 84 22.76 16.67 19.83
CA SER A 84 22.22 18.03 19.64
C SER A 84 23.07 18.98 18.79
N ASN A 85 24.36 18.66 18.58
CA ASN A 85 25.30 19.44 17.76
C ASN A 85 25.48 18.86 16.34
N CYS A 86 24.65 17.89 15.93
CA CYS A 86 24.66 17.37 14.57
C CYS A 86 24.34 18.49 13.56
N GLU A 87 24.97 18.42 12.39
CA GLU A 87 24.94 19.47 11.35
C GLU A 87 23.53 19.67 10.76
N GLU A 88 22.74 18.60 10.72
CA GLU A 88 21.40 18.54 10.13
C GLU A 88 20.41 17.91 11.11
N ASP A 89 19.12 18.20 10.96
CA ASP A 89 18.05 17.60 11.78
C ASP A 89 17.70 16.16 11.33
N ILE A 90 18.70 15.27 11.42
CA ILE A 90 18.56 13.83 11.11
C ILE A 90 17.50 13.18 12.02
N SER A 91 17.36 13.69 13.26
CA SER A 91 16.43 13.13 14.25
C SER A 91 14.98 13.23 13.77
N THR A 92 14.55 14.42 13.35
CA THR A 92 13.20 14.60 12.77
C THR A 92 13.06 13.81 11.48
N PHE A 93 14.07 13.84 10.62
CA PHE A 93 14.02 13.13 9.34
C PHE A 93 13.83 11.62 9.52
N LEU A 94 14.60 10.96 10.40
CA LEU A 94 14.47 9.52 10.68
C LEU A 94 13.09 9.13 11.18
N ARG A 95 12.51 9.93 12.09
CA ARG A 95 11.15 9.69 12.61
C ARG A 95 10.10 9.75 11.51
N VAL A 96 10.16 10.80 10.69
CA VAL A 96 9.21 11.00 9.58
C VAL A 96 9.42 9.93 8.52
N TYR A 97 10.65 9.66 8.10
CA TYR A 97 10.98 8.68 7.07
C TYR A 97 10.53 7.26 7.47
N GLY A 98 10.81 6.84 8.71
CA GLY A 98 10.38 5.53 9.22
C GLY A 98 8.85 5.40 9.31
N LEU A 99 8.16 6.44 9.80
CA LEU A 99 6.69 6.44 9.90
C LEU A 99 6.03 6.44 8.52
N VAL A 100 6.47 7.33 7.64
CA VAL A 100 5.92 7.43 6.28
C VAL A 100 6.16 6.13 5.52
N GLY A 101 7.37 5.57 5.58
CA GLY A 101 7.69 4.32 4.88
C GLY A 101 6.76 3.14 5.22
N VAL A 102 6.26 3.08 6.47
CA VAL A 102 5.37 2.01 6.92
C VAL A 102 3.88 2.34 6.73
N LEU A 103 3.46 3.56 7.04
CA LEU A 103 2.04 3.93 7.06
C LEU A 103 1.48 4.31 5.69
N LEU A 104 2.33 4.73 4.76
CA LEU A 104 1.89 5.30 3.49
C LEU A 104 1.03 4.34 2.67
N VAL A 105 1.45 3.09 2.52
CA VAL A 105 0.72 2.07 1.74
C VAL A 105 -0.66 1.75 2.32
N PRO A 106 -0.80 1.31 3.60
CA PRO A 106 -2.13 0.98 4.14
C PRO A 106 -3.06 2.20 4.22
N CYS A 107 -2.53 3.40 4.49
CA CYS A 107 -3.32 4.64 4.45
C CYS A 107 -3.87 4.90 3.04
N MET A 108 -3.04 4.77 2.00
CA MET A 108 -3.46 4.95 0.61
C MET A 108 -4.53 3.93 0.19
N GLN A 109 -4.35 2.65 0.54
CA GLN A 109 -5.36 1.61 0.26
C GLN A 109 -6.69 1.91 0.94
N THR A 110 -6.64 2.34 2.21
CA THR A 110 -7.83 2.72 2.98
C THR A 110 -8.58 3.87 2.30
N LEU A 111 -7.84 4.90 1.84
CA LEU A 111 -8.42 6.04 1.15
C LEU A 111 -9.11 5.66 -0.17
N ILE A 112 -8.51 4.75 -0.95
CA ILE A 112 -9.08 4.27 -2.21
C ILE A 112 -10.37 3.49 -1.98
N VAL A 113 -10.35 2.58 -1.01
CA VAL A 113 -11.53 1.78 -0.66
C VAL A 113 -12.63 2.69 -0.11
N ALA A 114 -12.32 3.62 0.77
CA ALA A 114 -13.26 4.61 1.28
C ALA A 114 -13.89 5.44 0.14
N ALA A 115 -13.09 5.90 -0.82
CA ALA A 115 -13.58 6.63 -1.99
C ALA A 115 -14.51 5.77 -2.87
N ALA A 116 -14.23 4.47 -3.02
CA ALA A 116 -15.09 3.53 -3.74
C ALA A 116 -16.44 3.33 -3.02
N PHE A 117 -16.44 3.17 -1.69
CA PHE A 117 -17.66 3.05 -0.88
C PHE A 117 -18.52 4.31 -0.91
N ALA A 118 -17.89 5.49 -0.92
CA ALA A 118 -18.60 6.77 -1.10
C ALA A 118 -19.33 6.88 -2.45
N GLY A 119 -19.00 6.03 -3.44
CA GLY A 119 -19.61 6.04 -4.77
C GLY A 119 -19.26 7.28 -5.62
N ASN A 120 -18.38 8.15 -5.13
CA ASN A 120 -17.99 9.37 -5.81
C ASN A 120 -16.87 9.08 -6.84
N ARG A 121 -17.25 9.11 -8.11
CA ARG A 121 -16.34 8.88 -9.25
C ARG A 121 -15.15 9.83 -9.28
N PHE A 122 -15.32 11.09 -8.84
CA PHE A 122 -14.24 12.07 -8.81
C PHE A 122 -13.23 11.71 -7.73
N CYS A 123 -13.69 11.44 -6.51
CA CYS A 123 -12.82 11.01 -5.40
C CYS A 123 -12.07 9.72 -5.73
N PHE A 124 -12.74 8.74 -6.35
CA PHE A 124 -12.10 7.49 -6.76
C PHE A 124 -10.98 7.70 -7.79
N LYS A 125 -11.23 8.51 -8.84
CA LYS A 125 -10.20 8.86 -9.83
C LYS A 125 -9.05 9.66 -9.21
N PHE A 126 -9.37 10.56 -8.29
CA PHE A 126 -8.36 11.34 -7.58
C PHE A 126 -7.50 10.46 -6.68
N ALA A 127 -8.11 9.52 -5.94
CA ALA A 127 -7.42 8.54 -5.12
C ALA A 127 -6.47 7.67 -5.94
N GLY A 128 -6.87 7.26 -7.15
CA GLY A 128 -5.98 6.57 -8.08
C GLY A 128 -4.78 7.42 -8.50
N ARG A 129 -4.98 8.72 -8.76
CA ARG A 129 -3.88 9.65 -9.10
C ARG A 129 -2.95 9.93 -7.93
N LEU A 130 -3.44 9.86 -6.69
CA LEU A 130 -2.62 10.02 -5.51
C LEU A 130 -1.50 8.97 -5.43
N HIS A 131 -1.64 7.77 -6.02
CA HIS A 131 -0.53 6.82 -6.08
C HIS A 131 0.71 7.38 -6.80
N VAL A 132 0.52 8.18 -7.85
CA VAL A 132 1.62 8.83 -8.57
C VAL A 132 2.25 9.90 -7.68
N VAL A 133 1.42 10.70 -7.00
CA VAL A 133 1.90 11.74 -6.06
C VAL A 133 2.69 11.10 -4.92
N THR A 134 2.20 9.98 -4.39
CA THR A 134 2.86 9.19 -3.36
C THR A 134 4.21 8.64 -3.84
N ALA A 135 4.30 8.13 -5.08
CA ALA A 135 5.55 7.67 -5.67
C ALA A 135 6.58 8.80 -5.78
N LEU A 136 6.15 9.97 -6.25
CA LEU A 136 7.00 11.16 -6.36
C LEU A 136 7.43 11.67 -4.98
N GLY A 137 6.52 11.70 -4.00
CA GLY A 137 6.83 12.08 -2.63
C GLY A 137 7.87 11.14 -2.00
N GLN A 138 7.76 9.84 -2.23
CA GLN A 138 8.75 8.86 -1.78
C GLN A 138 10.12 9.09 -2.44
N LEU A 139 10.14 9.37 -3.75
CA LEU A 139 11.38 9.69 -4.46
C LEU A 139 12.05 10.95 -3.89
N VAL A 140 11.27 12.01 -3.64
CA VAL A 140 11.76 13.24 -3.02
C VAL A 140 12.32 12.96 -1.63
N MET A 141 11.64 12.15 -0.80
CA MET A 141 12.14 11.74 0.52
C MET A 141 13.48 11.00 0.44
N VAL A 142 13.65 10.11 -0.54
CA VAL A 142 14.93 9.42 -0.77
C VAL A 142 16.03 10.40 -1.17
N ILE A 143 15.75 11.32 -2.11
CA ILE A 143 16.73 12.35 -2.52
C ILE A 143 17.14 13.22 -1.34
N VAL A 144 16.16 13.72 -0.57
CA VAL A 144 16.42 14.52 0.63
C VAL A 144 17.26 13.72 1.63
N GLY A 145 16.95 12.45 1.87
CA GLY A 145 17.74 11.64 2.79
C GLY A 145 19.18 11.41 2.31
N TRP A 146 19.43 11.28 1.00
CA TRP A 146 20.81 11.26 0.46
C TRP A 146 21.54 12.58 0.70
N VAL A 147 20.86 13.73 0.57
CA VAL A 147 21.43 15.04 0.89
C VAL A 147 21.79 15.11 2.38
N PHE A 148 20.90 14.71 3.28
CA PHE A 148 21.16 14.66 4.73
C PHE A 148 22.32 13.72 5.07
N TRP A 149 22.39 12.54 4.43
CA TRP A 149 23.47 11.58 4.69
C TRP A 149 24.84 12.09 4.20
N GLY A 150 24.86 12.82 3.08
CA GLY A 150 26.08 13.42 2.53
C GLY A 150 26.55 14.66 3.30
N GLY A 151 25.62 15.42 3.88
CA GLY A 151 25.92 16.64 4.65
C GLY A 151 26.30 16.40 6.11
N THR A 152 26.28 15.14 6.58
CA THR A 152 26.50 14.82 7.99
C THR A 152 27.75 13.96 8.19
N SER A 153 28.40 14.10 9.33
CA SER A 153 29.57 13.31 9.71
C SER A 153 29.28 12.38 10.91
N GLU A 154 29.95 11.22 10.97
CA GLU A 154 29.75 10.29 12.10
C GLU A 154 30.19 10.94 13.41
N VAL A 155 31.33 11.63 13.39
CA VAL A 155 31.92 12.29 14.56
C VAL A 155 31.02 13.40 15.13
N ALA A 156 30.36 14.18 14.27
CA ALA A 156 29.48 15.26 14.72
C ALA A 156 28.12 14.75 15.20
N CYS A 157 27.59 13.67 14.59
CA CYS A 157 26.22 13.23 14.82
C CYS A 157 26.09 12.03 15.76
N TYR A 158 27.19 11.31 16.06
CA TYR A 158 27.18 10.15 16.94
C TYR A 158 28.50 10.02 17.72
N HIS A 159 28.43 10.02 19.05
CA HIS A 159 29.57 9.70 19.92
C HIS A 159 29.54 8.21 20.21
N GLY A 160 29.95 7.42 19.23
CA GLY A 160 30.22 6.00 19.42
C GLY A 160 31.61 5.82 20.02
N ASP A 161 31.75 6.04 21.31
CA ASP A 161 32.89 5.55 22.05
C ASP A 161 32.77 4.02 22.08
N GLY A 162 33.62 3.34 21.30
CA GLY A 162 33.60 1.89 21.05
C GLY A 162 33.79 0.98 22.28
N PHE A 163 33.46 1.46 23.47
CA PHE A 163 33.52 0.80 24.76
C PHE A 163 32.18 0.79 25.52
N HIS A 164 31.14 1.51 25.09
CA HIS A 164 29.83 1.39 25.73
C HIS A 164 29.07 0.15 25.23
N GLU A 165 28.95 -0.83 26.12
CA GLU A 165 28.31 -2.14 25.99
C GLU A 165 26.76 -2.10 25.86
N HIS A 166 26.21 -1.00 25.36
CA HIS A 166 24.77 -0.86 25.16
C HIS A 166 24.49 -0.71 23.67
N ALA A 167 23.47 -1.42 23.21
CA ALA A 167 23.13 -1.64 21.80
C ALA A 167 22.59 -0.37 21.12
N ASP A 168 23.37 0.71 21.14
CA ASP A 168 23.01 1.99 20.56
C ASP A 168 23.09 1.89 19.03
N ILE A 169 21.97 2.23 18.40
CA ILE A 169 21.85 2.18 16.95
C ILE A 169 22.49 3.44 16.39
N ASN A 170 23.55 3.28 15.60
CA ASN A 170 24.17 4.39 14.88
C ASN A 170 23.15 4.98 13.87
N PRO A 171 22.73 6.25 14.03
CA PRO A 171 21.69 6.85 13.21
C PRO A 171 22.11 7.00 11.74
N ARG A 172 23.39 7.26 11.48
CA ARG A 172 23.91 7.41 10.13
C ARG A 172 23.91 6.08 9.38
N THR A 173 24.34 5.00 10.04
CA THR A 173 24.32 3.66 9.46
C THR A 173 22.90 3.20 9.18
N LEU A 174 21.98 3.43 10.12
CA LEU A 174 20.57 3.09 9.91
C LEU A 174 19.97 3.89 8.74
N LEU A 175 20.24 5.19 8.67
CA LEU A 175 19.81 6.05 7.56
C LEU A 175 20.34 5.53 6.22
N LEU A 176 21.62 5.16 6.13
CA LEU A 176 22.23 4.61 4.92
C LEU A 176 21.54 3.33 4.46
N VAL A 177 21.31 2.38 5.37
CA VAL A 177 20.62 1.12 5.07
C VAL A 177 19.23 1.40 4.50
N TRP A 178 18.47 2.29 5.14
CA TRP A 178 17.13 2.66 4.68
C TRP A 178 17.11 3.45 3.37
N LEU A 179 18.15 4.23 3.07
CA LEU A 179 18.29 4.93 1.80
C LEU A 179 18.59 3.96 0.65
N VAL A 180 19.44 2.97 0.88
CA VAL A 180 19.70 1.91 -0.10
C VAL A 180 18.43 1.12 -0.38
N LEU A 181 17.75 0.63 0.67
CA LEU A 181 16.48 -0.08 0.52
C LEU A 181 15.41 0.79 -0.12
N GLY A 182 15.34 2.07 0.28
CA GLY A 182 14.40 3.06 -0.27
C GLY A 182 14.62 3.32 -1.75
N THR A 183 15.87 3.44 -2.20
CA THR A 183 16.24 3.66 -3.61
C THR A 183 15.87 2.46 -4.48
N VAL A 184 16.15 1.24 -4.01
CA VAL A 184 15.77 0.01 -4.73
C VAL A 184 14.24 -0.12 -4.76
N GLY A 185 13.58 0.06 -3.61
CA GLY A 185 12.13 -0.04 -3.49
C GLY A 185 11.39 1.01 -4.33
N SER A 186 11.85 2.27 -4.31
CA SER A 186 11.23 3.35 -5.09
C SER A 186 11.36 3.11 -6.59
N SER A 187 12.47 2.53 -7.05
CA SER A 187 12.68 2.20 -8.46
C SER A 187 11.68 1.13 -8.93
N CYS A 188 11.52 0.06 -8.16
CA CYS A 188 10.53 -0.99 -8.43
C CYS A 188 9.09 -0.44 -8.40
N PHE A 189 8.77 0.40 -7.41
CA PHE A 189 7.44 0.99 -7.27
C PHE A 189 7.11 1.94 -8.43
N LEU A 190 8.05 2.81 -8.81
CA LEU A 190 7.87 3.73 -9.93
C LEU A 190 7.64 2.97 -11.24
N PHE A 191 8.40 1.89 -11.48
CA PHE A 191 8.17 1.03 -12.65
C PHE A 191 6.75 0.46 -12.68
N GLY A 192 6.26 -0.05 -11.54
CA GLY A 192 4.89 -0.56 -11.42
C GLY A 192 3.84 0.52 -11.71
N VAL A 193 4.00 1.72 -11.15
CA VAL A 193 3.11 2.86 -11.40
C VAL A 193 3.14 3.31 -12.87
N CYS A 194 4.33 3.36 -13.48
CA CYS A 194 4.48 3.69 -14.90
C CYS A 194 3.82 2.66 -15.82
N ALA A 195 3.97 1.37 -15.51
CA ALA A 195 3.32 0.30 -16.26
C ALA A 195 1.79 0.40 -16.17
N GLN A 196 1.25 0.69 -14.97
CA GLN A 196 -0.18 0.93 -14.79
C GLN A 196 -0.65 2.16 -15.55
N ALA A 197 0.09 3.27 -15.51
CA ALA A 197 -0.24 4.50 -16.24
C ALA A 197 -0.20 4.32 -17.77
N ALA A 198 0.78 3.57 -18.28
CA ALA A 198 0.89 3.23 -19.69
C ALA A 198 -0.30 2.36 -20.15
N GLY A 199 -0.68 1.35 -19.36
CA GLY A 199 -1.87 0.53 -19.61
C GLY A 199 -3.17 1.34 -19.66
N LEU A 200 -3.31 2.34 -18.78
CA LEU A 200 -4.47 3.25 -18.79
C LEU A 200 -4.50 4.18 -20.02
N SER A 201 -3.33 4.52 -20.56
CA SER A 201 -3.18 5.43 -21.70
C SER A 201 -3.43 4.72 -23.04
N ALA A 202 -2.97 3.47 -23.17
CA ALA A 202 -3.17 2.65 -24.37
C ALA A 202 -4.65 2.34 -24.64
N GLY A 203 -5.49 2.26 -23.60
CA GLY A 203 -6.95 2.08 -23.76
C GLY A 203 -7.74 3.35 -24.17
N GLY A 204 -7.05 4.45 -24.51
CA GLY A 204 -7.66 5.78 -24.68
C GLY A 204 -8.20 6.16 -26.05
N GLY A 205 -7.91 5.40 -27.10
CA GLY A 205 -8.00 5.87 -28.48
C GLY A 205 -9.35 5.75 -29.21
N SER A 206 -10.33 4.98 -28.72
CA SER A 206 -11.53 4.68 -29.52
C SER A 206 -12.72 5.57 -29.15
N VAL A 207 -12.62 6.87 -29.40
CA VAL A 207 -13.83 7.71 -29.52
C VAL A 207 -14.27 7.62 -30.97
N HIS A 208 -15.22 6.71 -31.26
CA HIS A 208 -15.96 6.77 -32.51
C HIS A 208 -16.90 7.97 -32.44
N PRO A 209 -16.75 8.99 -33.30
CA PRO A 209 -17.80 9.99 -33.48
C PRO A 209 -18.97 9.29 -34.18
N GLY A 210 -20.11 9.22 -33.50
CA GLY A 210 -21.42 8.91 -34.09
C GLY A 210 -22.19 10.20 -34.27
#